data_AF-A0A924D620-F1
#
_entry.id   AF-A0A924D620-F1
#
_cell.length_a   1.000
_cell.length_b   1.000
_cell.length_c   1.000
_cell.angle_alpha   90.00
_cell.angle_beta   90.00
_cell.angle_gamma   90.00
#
_symmetry.space_group_name_H-M   'P 1'
#
loop_
_entity.id
_entity.type
_entity.pdbx_description
1 polymer ?
#
loop_
_entity_poly.entity_id
_entity_poly.type
_entity_poly.pdbx_seq_one_letter_code
_entity_poly.pdbx_strand_id
1 'polypeptide(L)'
;MKKIIIVAVFILGSLVSQAQEGQVWHTNIDEAISVSKKENKPLFLFFTGSDWCGWCIRLQKEVFKTPEFTAWAKDNVVLVELDFPRKNMQTDEIKKQNMELQQFFAVQGYPTVWFTKAGIDPSGKTSFEKLGSQGYMTGGPTVWITSASLITSKFVKYTKEEVKGAKSNKKSIEKAMKKTVKAAKKATVDAVK
;
A
#
# COMPACT_ATOMS: atom_id res chain seq x y z
N MET A 1 -49.65 4.00 47.85
CA MET A 1 -48.74 4.96 48.51
C MET A 1 -47.30 4.60 48.15
N LYS A 2 -46.49 5.61 47.76
CA LYS A 2 -45.01 5.63 47.62
C LYS A 2 -44.42 4.73 46.51
N LYS A 3 -44.18 5.25 45.29
CA LYS A 3 -42.94 5.94 44.84
C LYS A 3 -41.65 5.25 45.29
N ILE A 4 -41.03 4.46 44.39
CA ILE A 4 -39.57 4.44 44.23
C ILE A 4 -39.28 4.56 42.73
N ILE A 5 -38.60 5.66 42.43
CA ILE A 5 -38.05 6.09 41.15
C ILE A 5 -36.63 5.47 41.06
N ILE A 6 -36.04 5.46 39.87
CA ILE A 6 -34.59 5.63 39.59
C ILE A 6 -33.89 4.38 39.02
N VAL A 7 -33.73 4.46 37.68
CA VAL A 7 -32.51 4.12 36.90
C VAL A 7 -32.23 2.65 36.59
N ALA A 8 -32.57 2.28 35.35
CA ALA A 8 -31.81 1.32 34.55
C ALA A 8 -31.81 1.78 33.08
N VAL A 9 -31.41 3.03 32.86
CA VAL A 9 -30.97 3.57 31.56
C VAL A 9 -29.47 3.81 31.73
N PHE A 10 -28.65 3.41 30.75
CA PHE A 10 -27.22 3.05 30.84
C PHE A 10 -27.07 1.60 31.35
N ILE A 11 -26.70 0.60 30.54
CA ILE A 11 -25.48 0.52 29.71
C ILE A 11 -25.82 -0.31 28.45
N LEU A 12 -26.27 0.35 27.38
CA LEU A 12 -26.00 -0.11 26.00
C LEU A 12 -24.71 0.57 25.57
N GLY A 13 -23.63 0.25 26.29
CA GLY A 13 -22.28 0.58 25.86
C GLY A 13 -21.90 -0.41 24.78
N SER A 14 -22.37 -0.15 23.56
CA SER A 14 -21.82 -0.75 22.35
C SER A 14 -20.30 -0.66 22.46
N LEU A 15 -19.65 -1.79 22.69
CA LEU A 15 -18.23 -1.96 22.38
C LEU A 15 -18.13 -1.82 20.86
N VAL A 16 -18.16 -0.57 20.39
CA VAL A 16 -17.60 -0.23 19.10
C VAL A 16 -16.11 -0.38 19.33
N SER A 17 -15.64 -1.61 19.13
CA SER A 17 -14.23 -1.91 18.98
C SER A 17 -13.80 -1.14 17.74
N GLN A 18 -13.44 0.14 17.93
CA GLN A 18 -12.70 0.89 16.94
C GLN A 18 -11.35 0.20 16.89
N ALA A 19 -11.24 -0.81 16.01
CA ALA A 19 -9.97 -1.25 15.52
C ALA A 19 -9.30 0.02 15.01
N GLN A 20 -8.31 0.50 15.75
CA GLN A 20 -7.38 1.51 15.26
C GLN A 20 -6.60 0.81 14.15
N GLU A 21 -7.22 0.69 12.97
CA GLU A 21 -6.58 0.24 11.75
C GLU A 21 -5.51 1.30 11.47
N GLY A 22 -4.31 1.03 11.96
CA GLY A 22 -3.13 1.77 11.61
C GLY A 22 -2.98 1.78 10.09
N GLN A 23 -2.38 2.84 9.59
CA GLN A 23 -2.06 3.00 8.19
C GLN A 23 -1.23 1.81 7.67
N VAL A 24 -1.80 1.00 6.78
CA VAL A 24 -1.13 -0.17 6.22
C VAL A 24 -0.22 0.26 5.08
N TRP A 25 1.07 0.01 5.24
CA TRP A 25 2.08 0.19 4.19
C TRP A 25 2.47 -1.16 3.61
N HIS A 26 2.31 -1.32 2.30
CA HIS A 26 2.78 -2.50 1.59
C HIS A 26 4.22 -2.30 1.13
N THR A 27 5.01 -3.38 1.13
CA THR A 27 6.35 -3.41 0.53
C THR A 27 6.38 -4.26 -0.74
N ASN A 28 5.46 -5.23 -0.86
CA ASN A 28 5.28 -6.05 -2.05
C ASN A 28 4.26 -5.39 -3.01
N ILE A 29 4.67 -5.16 -4.25
CA ILE A 29 3.84 -4.44 -5.22
C ILE A 29 2.65 -5.27 -5.69
N ASP A 30 2.79 -6.60 -5.83
CA ASP A 30 1.72 -7.46 -6.32
C ASP A 30 0.57 -7.60 -5.29
N GLU A 31 0.93 -7.63 -4.01
CA GLU A 31 -0.05 -7.53 -2.92
C GLU A 31 -0.78 -6.19 -2.98
N ALA A 32 -0.04 -5.09 -3.08
CA ALA A 32 -0.62 -3.75 -3.15
C ALA A 32 -1.54 -3.59 -4.36
N ILE A 33 -1.18 -4.11 -5.54
CA ILE A 33 -2.02 -4.13 -6.75
C ILE A 33 -3.33 -4.88 -6.48
N SER A 34 -3.24 -6.02 -5.80
CA SER A 34 -4.43 -6.81 -5.46
C SER A 34 -5.38 -6.04 -4.53
N VAL A 35 -4.84 -5.32 -3.54
CA VAL A 35 -5.62 -4.47 -2.63
C VAL A 35 -6.19 -3.27 -3.39
N SER A 36 -5.37 -2.58 -4.18
CA SER A 36 -5.76 -1.43 -5.01
C SER A 36 -6.94 -1.76 -5.94
N LYS A 37 -6.91 -2.91 -6.61
CA LYS A 37 -8.02 -3.39 -7.44
C LYS A 37 -9.26 -3.75 -6.62
N LYS A 38 -9.09 -4.36 -5.44
CA LYS A 38 -10.21 -4.73 -4.57
C LYS A 38 -10.91 -3.50 -3.99
N GLU A 39 -10.14 -2.52 -3.53
CA GLU A 39 -10.64 -1.30 -2.90
C GLU A 39 -10.96 -0.18 -3.89
N ASN A 40 -10.58 -0.38 -5.15
CA ASN A 40 -10.79 0.57 -6.23
C ASN A 40 -10.12 1.93 -5.98
N LYS A 41 -8.86 1.88 -5.58
CA LYS A 41 -8.03 3.05 -5.24
C LYS A 41 -6.73 3.02 -6.04
N PRO A 42 -6.18 4.17 -6.45
CA PRO A 42 -4.84 4.22 -7.04
C PRO A 42 -3.77 3.78 -6.03
N LEU A 43 -2.62 3.36 -6.56
CA LEU A 43 -1.42 3.09 -5.79
C LEU A 43 -0.68 4.40 -5.51
N PHE A 44 -0.19 4.52 -4.29
CA PHE A 44 0.74 5.53 -3.81
C PHE A 44 2.10 4.86 -3.64
N LEU A 45 3.06 5.19 -4.51
CA LEU A 45 4.38 4.57 -4.52
C LEU A 45 5.41 5.55 -3.96
N PHE A 46 5.86 5.31 -2.73
CA PHE A 46 6.82 6.16 -2.05
C PHE A 46 8.24 5.64 -2.19
N PHE A 47 9.02 6.29 -3.04
CA PHE A 47 10.44 6.03 -3.21
C PHE A 47 11.23 6.80 -2.14
N THR A 48 11.94 6.06 -1.28
CA THR A 48 12.56 6.59 -0.06
C THR A 48 13.90 5.94 0.25
N GLY A 49 14.70 6.59 1.10
CA GLY A 49 15.87 5.99 1.74
C GLY A 49 15.75 6.14 3.25
N SER A 50 15.18 5.13 3.92
CA SER A 50 14.68 5.20 5.30
C SER A 50 15.75 5.58 6.34
N ASP A 51 17.02 5.28 6.09
CA ASP A 51 18.12 5.44 7.05
C ASP A 51 19.14 6.52 6.68
N TRP A 52 19.05 7.14 5.50
CA TRP A 52 20.02 8.15 5.04
C TRP A 52 19.43 9.37 4.35
N CYS A 53 18.17 9.33 3.91
CA CYS A 53 17.53 10.46 3.24
C CYS A 53 16.80 11.36 4.27
N GLY A 54 17.47 12.44 4.68
CA GLY A 54 16.91 13.40 5.65
C GLY A 54 15.55 14.00 5.23
N TRP A 55 15.40 14.36 3.94
CA TRP A 55 14.14 14.88 3.40
C TRP A 55 13.02 13.84 3.38
N CYS A 56 13.36 12.56 3.21
CA CYS A 56 12.38 11.47 3.25
C CYS A 56 11.85 11.26 4.67
N ILE A 57 12.75 11.23 5.65
CA ILE A 57 12.41 11.13 7.08
C ILE A 57 11.54 12.32 7.49
N ARG A 58 11.90 13.53 7.04
CA ARG A 58 11.14 14.74 7.28
C ARG A 58 9.73 14.68 6.68
N LEU A 59 9.60 14.28 5.41
CA LEU A 59 8.30 14.12 4.75
C LEU A 59 7.40 13.14 5.49
N GLN A 60 7.94 12.00 5.92
CA GLN A 60 7.16 11.05 6.71
C GLN A 60 6.67 11.67 8.02
N LYS A 61 7.53 12.38 8.74
CA LYS A 61 7.21 12.97 10.04
C LYS A 61 6.19 14.12 9.92
N GLU A 62 6.38 15.00 8.96
CA GLU A 62 5.57 16.21 8.79
C GLU A 62 4.27 15.96 8.03
N VAL A 63 4.17 14.86 7.27
CA VAL A 63 2.99 14.54 6.45
C VAL A 63 2.49 13.13 6.72
N PHE A 64 3.26 12.09 6.38
CA PHE A 64 2.68 10.74 6.29
C PHE A 64 2.30 10.09 7.63
N LYS A 65 2.84 10.61 8.74
CA LYS A 65 2.55 10.15 10.11
C LYS A 65 1.58 11.08 10.84
N THR A 66 0.98 12.05 10.15
CA THR A 66 -0.03 12.93 10.75
C THR A 66 -1.43 12.33 10.61
N PRO A 67 -2.35 12.60 11.55
CA PRO A 67 -3.73 12.10 11.48
C PRO A 67 -4.46 12.52 10.20
N GLU A 68 -4.19 13.72 9.69
CA GLU A 68 -4.79 14.26 8.47
C GLU A 68 -4.43 13.40 7.25
N PHE A 69 -3.15 13.02 7.12
CA PHE A 69 -2.72 12.14 6.05
C PHE A 69 -3.26 10.73 6.22
N THR A 70 -3.25 10.18 7.43
CA THR A 70 -3.79 8.84 7.67
C THR A 70 -5.26 8.74 7.29
N ALA A 71 -6.07 9.74 7.66
CA ALA A 71 -7.48 9.80 7.29
C ALA A 71 -7.66 9.92 5.76
N TRP A 72 -6.92 10.82 5.12
CA TRP A 72 -6.96 10.98 3.67
C TRP A 72 -6.52 9.70 2.94
N ALA A 73 -5.42 9.08 3.35
CA ALA A 73 -4.85 7.92 2.68
C ALA A 73 -5.80 6.72 2.76
N LYS A 74 -6.47 6.53 3.90
CA LYS A 74 -7.45 5.46 4.10
C LYS A 74 -8.51 5.46 3.01
N ASP A 75 -9.00 6.62 2.58
CA ASP A 75 -10.09 6.70 1.61
C ASP A 75 -9.61 6.82 0.16
N ASN A 76 -8.39 7.32 -0.06
CA ASN A 76 -7.96 7.77 -1.39
C ASN A 76 -6.91 6.89 -2.06
N VAL A 77 -6.08 6.15 -1.32
CA VAL A 77 -4.91 5.45 -1.92
C VAL A 77 -4.60 4.13 -1.22
N VAL A 78 -3.87 3.25 -1.94
CA VAL A 78 -3.16 2.11 -1.33
C VAL A 78 -1.68 2.45 -1.25
N LEU A 79 -1.14 2.43 -0.04
CA LEU A 79 0.21 2.89 0.26
C LEU A 79 1.25 1.80 0.02
N VAL A 80 2.31 2.15 -0.70
CA VAL A 80 3.45 1.27 -0.98
C VAL A 80 4.74 2.01 -0.65
N GLU A 81 5.56 1.41 0.19
CA GLU A 81 6.91 1.89 0.48
C GLU A 81 7.94 1.14 -0.37
N LEU A 82 8.66 1.89 -1.20
CA LEU A 82 9.75 1.42 -2.05
C LEU A 82 11.05 1.99 -1.47
N ASP A 83 11.54 1.32 -0.43
CA ASP A 83 12.70 1.76 0.33
C ASP A 83 14.03 1.27 -0.29
N PHE A 84 15.05 2.14 -0.23
CA PHE A 84 16.43 1.92 -0.66
C PHE A 84 17.39 2.17 0.51
N PRO A 85 17.36 1.31 1.55
CA PRO A 85 18.16 1.50 2.75
C PRO A 85 19.65 1.22 2.49
N ARG A 86 20.54 1.79 3.32
CA ARG A 86 21.98 1.49 3.29
C ARG A 86 22.39 0.41 4.30
N LYS A 87 21.71 0.37 5.45
CA LYS A 87 22.04 -0.53 6.58
C LYS A 87 21.03 -1.67 6.73
N ASN A 88 19.76 -1.40 6.47
CA ASN A 88 18.70 -2.39 6.67
C ASN A 88 18.70 -3.42 5.53
N MET A 89 18.65 -4.71 5.89
CA MET A 89 18.60 -5.78 4.91
C MET A 89 17.18 -5.96 4.39
N GLN A 90 17.05 -6.01 3.07
CA GLN A 90 15.84 -6.44 2.35
C GLN A 90 16.13 -7.78 1.68
N THR A 91 15.08 -8.56 1.41
CA THR A 91 15.21 -9.77 0.57
C THR A 91 15.56 -9.38 -0.87
N ASP A 92 16.18 -10.30 -1.61
CA ASP A 92 16.61 -10.02 -2.98
C ASP A 92 15.42 -9.77 -3.93
N GLU A 93 14.27 -10.38 -3.64
CA GLU A 93 13.03 -10.15 -4.39
C GLU A 93 12.54 -8.70 -4.24
N ILE A 94 12.52 -8.18 -3.01
CA ILE A 94 12.09 -6.80 -2.74
C ILE A 94 13.09 -5.80 -3.31
N LYS A 95 14.41 -6.05 -3.17
CA LYS A 95 15.42 -5.18 -3.79
C LYS A 95 15.25 -5.12 -5.30
N LYS A 96 15.10 -6.27 -5.95
CA LYS A 96 14.91 -6.36 -7.40
C LYS A 96 13.64 -5.63 -7.83
N GLN A 97 12.52 -5.88 -7.16
CA GLN A 97 11.26 -5.17 -7.40
C GLN A 97 11.44 -3.65 -7.30
N ASN A 98 12.07 -3.16 -6.22
CA ASN A 98 12.27 -1.73 -6.00
C ASN A 98 13.14 -1.12 -7.11
N MET A 99 14.23 -1.79 -7.51
CA MET A 99 15.09 -1.33 -8.62
C MET A 99 14.33 -1.28 -9.96
N GLU A 100 13.56 -2.32 -10.30
CA GLU A 100 12.75 -2.34 -11.53
C GLU A 100 11.72 -1.22 -11.56
N LEU A 101 11.04 -0.97 -10.43
CA LEU A 101 10.07 0.12 -10.30
C LEU A 101 10.77 1.48 -10.37
N GLN A 102 11.91 1.67 -9.71
CA GLN A 102 12.67 2.91 -9.79
C GLN A 102 13.03 3.25 -11.25
N GLN A 103 13.50 2.26 -12.00
CA GLN A 103 13.82 2.41 -13.42
C GLN A 103 12.57 2.73 -14.25
N PHE A 104 11.48 1.99 -14.07
CA PHE A 104 10.21 2.22 -14.78
C PHE A 104 9.65 3.63 -14.56
N PHE A 105 9.73 4.11 -13.32
CA PHE A 105 9.27 5.44 -12.93
C PHE A 105 10.32 6.54 -13.14
N ALA A 106 11.51 6.20 -13.65
CA ALA A 106 12.63 7.11 -13.87
C ALA A 106 12.94 7.97 -12.63
N VAL A 107 12.90 7.37 -11.43
CA VAL A 107 13.11 8.09 -10.17
C VAL A 107 14.61 8.32 -9.97
N GLN A 108 15.03 9.58 -10.06
CA GLN A 108 16.43 9.99 -9.93
C GLN A 108 16.80 10.50 -8.53
N GLY A 109 15.81 10.78 -7.67
CA GLY A 109 16.04 11.35 -6.34
C GLY A 109 14.90 11.09 -5.38
N TYR A 110 15.19 11.26 -4.08
CA TYR A 110 14.27 11.00 -2.99
C TYR A 110 14.06 12.26 -2.11
N PRO A 111 12.88 12.45 -1.51
CA PRO A 111 11.68 11.62 -1.66
C PRO A 111 10.95 11.87 -2.98
N THR A 112 10.44 10.80 -3.59
CA THR A 112 9.54 10.90 -4.75
C THR A 112 8.33 10.01 -4.50
N VAL A 113 7.12 10.55 -4.70
CA VAL A 113 5.86 9.80 -4.64
C VAL A 113 5.23 9.77 -6.03
N TRP A 114 4.88 8.58 -6.50
CA TRP A 114 4.08 8.38 -7.71
C TRP A 114 2.67 7.92 -7.36
N PHE A 115 1.67 8.52 -8.02
CA PHE A 115 0.29 8.05 -8.02
C PHE A 115 -0.01 7.32 -9.31
N THR A 116 -0.48 6.08 -9.21
CA THR A 116 -0.59 5.22 -10.39
C THR A 116 -1.79 4.30 -10.35
N LYS A 117 -2.28 3.91 -11.54
CA LYS A 117 -3.23 2.82 -11.69
C LYS A 117 -2.49 1.62 -12.30
N ALA A 118 -2.52 0.49 -11.60
CA ALA A 118 -1.92 -0.74 -12.11
C ALA A 118 -2.81 -1.42 -13.17
N GLY A 119 -2.28 -1.60 -14.37
CA GLY A 119 -2.91 -2.30 -15.49
C GLY A 119 -2.16 -3.57 -15.87
N ILE A 120 -2.54 -4.13 -17.00
CA ILE A 120 -1.80 -5.18 -17.70
C ILE A 120 -1.56 -4.66 -19.12
N ASP A 121 -0.33 -4.76 -19.61
CA ASP A 121 0.00 -4.41 -20.99
C ASP A 121 -0.50 -5.50 -21.97
N PRO A 122 -0.52 -5.23 -23.29
CA PRO A 122 -0.92 -6.23 -24.29
C PRO A 122 -0.07 -7.51 -24.27
N SER A 123 1.13 -7.47 -23.67
CA SER A 123 2.03 -8.61 -23.50
C SER A 123 1.72 -9.44 -22.24
N GLY A 124 0.72 -9.04 -21.44
CA GLY A 124 0.30 -9.74 -20.23
C GLY A 124 1.13 -9.39 -18.98
N LYS A 125 2.03 -8.40 -19.06
CA LYS A 125 2.85 -7.95 -17.93
C LYS A 125 2.17 -6.79 -17.20
N THR A 126 2.43 -6.68 -15.90
CA THR A 126 1.99 -5.55 -15.08
C THR A 126 2.49 -4.23 -15.68
N SER A 127 1.56 -3.29 -15.86
CA SER A 127 1.84 -1.93 -16.31
C SER A 127 1.31 -0.92 -15.31
N PHE A 128 1.79 0.33 -15.37
CA PHE A 128 1.32 1.41 -14.50
C PHE A 128 1.00 2.65 -15.33
N GLU A 129 -0.27 3.06 -15.28
CA GLU A 129 -0.69 4.36 -15.76
C GLU A 129 -0.26 5.43 -14.73
N LYS A 130 0.54 6.39 -15.17
CA LYS A 130 1.10 7.46 -14.34
C LYS A 130 0.10 8.62 -14.22
N LEU A 131 -0.53 8.77 -13.06
CA LEU A 131 -1.49 9.87 -12.81
C LEU A 131 -0.77 11.19 -12.51
N GLY A 132 0.38 11.09 -11.86
CA GLY A 132 1.25 12.20 -11.49
C GLY A 132 2.21 11.82 -10.37
N SER A 133 3.13 12.71 -10.07
CA SER A 133 4.09 12.56 -8.98
C SER A 133 4.28 13.86 -8.22
N GLN A 134 4.75 13.73 -6.98
CA GLN A 134 5.19 14.86 -6.17
C GLN A 134 6.25 14.41 -5.16
N GLY A 135 7.07 15.36 -4.72
CA GLY A 135 8.11 15.14 -3.71
C GLY A 135 7.74 15.75 -2.37
N TYR A 136 8.76 16.23 -1.66
CA TYR A 136 8.56 17.07 -0.48
C TYR A 136 8.00 18.45 -0.89
N MET A 137 7.05 18.96 -0.10
CA MET A 137 6.47 20.30 -0.25
C MET A 137 6.47 21.01 1.10
N THR A 138 6.79 22.29 1.12
CA THR A 138 6.60 23.12 2.31
C THR A 138 5.11 23.40 2.53
N GLY A 139 4.70 23.58 3.80
CA GLY A 139 3.30 23.86 4.15
C GLY A 139 2.55 22.71 4.84
N GLY A 140 3.25 21.62 5.19
CA GLY A 140 2.70 20.55 6.02
C GLY A 140 1.67 19.66 5.30
N PRO A 141 0.88 18.88 6.06
CA PRO A 141 0.03 17.84 5.48
C PRO A 141 -1.08 18.40 4.59
N THR A 142 -1.68 19.54 4.96
CA THR A 142 -2.78 20.15 4.19
C THR A 142 -2.37 20.49 2.75
N VAL A 143 -1.23 21.17 2.58
CA VAL A 143 -0.75 21.55 1.24
C VAL A 143 -0.40 20.31 0.42
N TRP A 144 0.30 19.37 1.06
CA TRP A 144 0.73 18.14 0.40
C TRP A 144 -0.46 17.28 -0.06
N ILE A 145 -1.48 17.11 0.81
CA ILE A 145 -2.72 16.38 0.54
C ILE A 145 -3.55 17.07 -0.54
N THR A 146 -3.58 18.40 -0.57
CA THR A 146 -4.31 19.14 -1.61
C THR A 146 -3.75 18.81 -2.99
N SER A 147 -2.42 18.87 -3.14
CA SER A 147 -1.76 18.49 -4.40
C SER A 147 -1.98 17.01 -4.74
N ALA A 148 -1.87 16.11 -3.74
CA ALA A 148 -2.13 14.69 -3.92
C ALA A 148 -3.56 14.43 -4.42
N SER A 149 -4.55 15.12 -3.86
CA SER A 149 -5.97 14.98 -4.22
C SER A 149 -6.25 15.42 -5.66
N LEU A 150 -5.57 16.47 -6.14
CA LEU A 150 -5.64 16.91 -7.54
C LEU A 150 -5.04 15.88 -8.51
N ILE A 151 -4.03 15.12 -8.07
CA ILE A 151 -3.46 14.04 -8.87
C ILE A 151 -4.41 12.85 -8.87
N THR A 152 -4.90 12.44 -7.69
CA THR A 152 -5.78 11.26 -7.55
C THR A 152 -7.16 11.48 -8.16
N SER A 153 -7.61 12.73 -8.35
CA SER A 153 -8.88 13.01 -9.05
C SER A 153 -8.88 12.57 -10.52
N LYS A 154 -7.69 12.32 -11.11
CA LYS A 154 -7.53 11.76 -12.45
C LYS A 154 -7.74 10.24 -12.50
N PHE A 155 -7.79 9.57 -11.34
CA PHE A 155 -7.92 8.13 -11.26
C PHE A 155 -9.27 7.67 -11.83
N VAL A 156 -9.20 6.79 -12.84
CA VAL A 156 -10.37 6.09 -13.36
C VAL A 156 -10.49 4.74 -12.68
N LYS A 157 -11.64 4.53 -12.03
CA LYS A 157 -11.99 3.28 -11.33
C LYS A 157 -11.70 2.04 -12.19
N TYR A 158 -11.29 0.98 -11.53
CA TYR A 158 -11.11 -0.33 -12.16
C TYR A 158 -12.42 -0.87 -12.72
N THR A 159 -12.35 -1.47 -13.91
CA THR A 159 -13.46 -2.21 -14.50
C THR A 159 -13.66 -3.55 -13.81
N LYS A 160 -14.84 -4.17 -14.00
CA LYS A 160 -15.13 -5.49 -13.41
C LYS A 160 -14.16 -6.55 -13.94
N GLU A 161 -13.71 -6.40 -15.17
CA GLU A 161 -12.79 -7.28 -15.88
C GLU A 161 -11.39 -7.19 -15.27
N GLU A 162 -10.89 -5.97 -15.02
CA GLU A 162 -9.60 -5.72 -14.37
C GLU A 162 -9.54 -6.34 -12.95
N VAL A 163 -10.65 -6.27 -12.21
CA VAL A 163 -10.78 -6.85 -10.85
C VAL A 163 -10.90 -8.38 -10.90
N LYS A 164 -11.65 -8.94 -11.85
CA LYS A 164 -11.79 -10.41 -12.02
C LYS A 164 -10.48 -11.07 -12.43
N GLY A 165 -9.74 -10.45 -13.35
CA GLY A 165 -8.42 -10.94 -13.78
C GLY A 165 -7.45 -11.12 -12.62
N ALA A 166 -7.44 -10.18 -11.65
CA ALA A 166 -6.61 -10.27 -10.46
C ALA A 166 -6.98 -11.46 -9.54
N LYS A 167 -8.28 -11.75 -9.37
CA LYS A 167 -8.73 -12.91 -8.56
C LYS A 167 -8.34 -14.25 -9.18
N SER A 168 -8.43 -14.36 -10.51
CA SER A 168 -8.01 -15.57 -11.24
C SER A 168 -6.50 -15.80 -11.10
N ASN A 169 -5.71 -14.74 -11.32
CA ASN A 169 -4.26 -14.83 -11.26
C ASN A 169 -3.76 -15.16 -9.83
N LYS A 170 -4.32 -14.51 -8.79
CA LYS A 170 -4.01 -14.82 -7.39
C LYS A 170 -4.28 -16.28 -7.03
N LYS A 171 -5.41 -16.85 -7.48
CA LYS A 171 -5.76 -18.27 -7.24
C LYS A 171 -4.78 -19.22 -7.93
N SER A 172 -4.30 -18.85 -9.12
CA SER A 172 -3.29 -19.62 -9.86
C SER A 172 -1.93 -19.58 -9.16
N ILE A 173 -1.49 -18.38 -8.72
CA ILE A 173 -0.23 -18.18 -8.00
C ILE A 173 -0.26 -18.92 -6.64
N GLU A 174 -1.35 -18.82 -5.88
CA GLU A 174 -1.47 -19.51 -4.59
C GLU A 174 -1.44 -21.03 -4.75
N LYS A 175 -2.05 -21.55 -5.82
CA LYS A 175 -1.98 -22.98 -6.18
C LYS A 175 -0.57 -23.40 -6.56
N ALA A 176 0.15 -22.58 -7.32
CA ALA A 176 1.54 -22.82 -7.69
C ALA A 176 2.47 -22.80 -6.46
N MET A 177 2.35 -21.79 -5.59
CA MET A 177 3.13 -21.69 -4.34
C MET A 177 2.88 -22.89 -3.42
N LYS A 178 1.62 -23.31 -3.23
CA LYS A 178 1.31 -24.51 -2.43
C LYS A 178 1.93 -25.78 -3.01
N LYS A 179 1.98 -25.91 -4.34
CA LYS A 179 2.64 -27.04 -5.02
C LYS A 179 4.15 -27.01 -4.78
N THR A 180 4.79 -25.85 -4.92
CA THR A 180 6.24 -25.68 -4.70
C THR A 180 6.63 -25.93 -3.25
N VAL A 181 5.88 -25.39 -2.28
CA VAL A 181 6.12 -25.64 -0.84
C VAL A 181 5.96 -27.12 -0.51
N LYS A 182 4.95 -27.80 -1.06
CA LYS A 182 4.77 -29.25 -0.87
C LYS A 182 5.91 -30.06 -1.48
N ALA A 183 6.42 -29.67 -2.65
CA ALA A 183 7.57 -30.31 -3.29
C ALA A 183 8.86 -30.10 -2.49
N ALA A 184 9.11 -28.88 -2.02
CA ALA A 184 10.27 -28.56 -1.17
C ALA A 184 10.24 -29.37 0.13
N LYS A 185 9.09 -29.41 0.81
CA LYS A 185 8.93 -30.16 2.07
C LYS A 185 9.13 -31.67 1.89
N LYS A 186 8.75 -32.22 0.73
CA LYS A 186 9.02 -33.63 0.38
C LYS A 186 10.53 -33.86 0.18
N ALA A 187 11.19 -33.00 -0.59
CA ALA A 187 12.63 -33.11 -0.83
C ALA A 187 13.47 -33.00 0.47
N THR A 188 13.05 -32.17 1.43
CA THR A 188 13.74 -32.07 2.73
C THR A 188 13.55 -33.33 3.58
N VAL A 189 12.38 -33.97 3.52
CA VAL A 189 12.13 -35.24 4.24
C VAL A 189 12.94 -36.39 3.63
N ASP A 190 13.06 -36.42 2.30
CA ASP A 190 13.82 -37.45 1.59
C ASP A 190 15.35 -37.28 1.77
N ALA A 191 15.84 -36.08 2.09
CA ALA A 191 17.27 -35.79 2.32
C ALA A 191 17.75 -36.05 3.77
N VAL A 192 16.83 -36.33 4.71
CA VAL A 192 17.11 -36.58 6.14
C VAL A 192 16.95 -38.08 6.49
N LYS A 193 16.60 -38.93 5.52
CA LYS A 193 16.64 -40.39 5.61
C LYS A 193 17.90 -40.94 4.98
#